data_AF-A0AAU3L2Q3-F1
#
_entry.id   AF-A0AAU3L2Q3-F1
#
_cell.length_a   1.000
_cell.length_b   1.000
_cell.length_c   1.000
_cell.angle_alpha   90.00
_cell.angle_beta   90.00
_cell.angle_gamma   90.00
#
_symmetry.space_group_name_H-M   'P 1'
#
loop_
_entity.id
_entity.type
_entity.pdbx_description
1 polymer ?
#
loop_
_entity_poly.entity_id
_entity_poly.type
_entity_poly.pdbx_seq_one_letter_code
_entity_poly.pdbx_strand_id
1 'polypeptide(L)'
;MAAANQEPDSTQLQLWDEDAAAPVEQLADERSQPRRTRAAVQCPSCRYQAASIAEDARMRADIRVLWLHPSAPHGVREAYHCQRCQPRHVADTECARCDEGGPLLAEEFAADSTPGPVPAEVAAWLTDRGWTTANGALICPNHHTG
;
A
#
# COMPACT_ATOMS: atom_id res chain seq x y z
N MET A 1 -33.66 -45.22 -10.83
CA MET A 1 -34.44 -44.23 -11.59
C MET A 1 -34.83 -43.11 -10.63
N ALA A 2 -34.36 -41.90 -10.94
CA ALA A 2 -34.70 -40.57 -10.40
C ALA A 2 -34.96 -40.42 -8.88
N ALA A 3 -33.92 -40.01 -8.13
CA ALA A 3 -34.12 -39.19 -6.94
C ALA A 3 -34.44 -37.76 -7.42
N ALA A 4 -35.61 -37.26 -7.04
CA ALA A 4 -36.07 -35.92 -7.38
C ALA A 4 -35.18 -34.88 -6.69
N ASN A 5 -34.70 -33.91 -7.46
CA ASN A 5 -34.05 -32.70 -6.96
C ASN A 5 -35.04 -31.94 -6.06
N GLN A 6 -34.71 -31.76 -4.79
CA GLN A 6 -35.38 -30.77 -3.95
C GLN A 6 -34.86 -29.38 -4.34
N GLU A 7 -35.75 -28.57 -4.89
CA GLU A 7 -35.51 -27.15 -5.14
C GLU A 7 -35.37 -26.43 -3.79
N PRO A 8 -34.37 -25.55 -3.61
CA PRO A 8 -34.26 -24.74 -2.40
C PRO A 8 -35.43 -23.75 -2.34
N ASP A 9 -36.02 -23.70 -1.15
CA ASP A 9 -37.18 -22.90 -0.73
C ASP A 9 -37.07 -21.42 -1.19
N SER A 10 -37.93 -21.03 -2.12
CA SER A 10 -37.99 -19.70 -2.75
C SER A 10 -38.28 -18.56 -1.76
N THR A 11 -38.57 -18.86 -0.49
CA THR A 11 -38.88 -17.86 0.55
C THR A 11 -37.62 -17.14 1.05
N GLN A 12 -36.41 -17.66 0.80
CA GLN A 12 -35.16 -16.98 1.19
C GLN A 12 -34.73 -15.83 0.26
N LEU A 13 -35.34 -15.68 -0.92
CA LEU A 13 -34.99 -14.63 -1.89
C LEU A 13 -35.87 -13.36 -1.81
N GLN A 14 -36.84 -13.28 -0.90
CA GLN A 14 -37.78 -12.14 -0.80
C GLN A 14 -37.41 -11.10 0.28
N LEU A 15 -36.22 -11.16 0.88
CA LEU A 15 -35.81 -10.18 1.91
C LEU A 15 -35.39 -8.81 1.33
N TRP A 16 -35.42 -8.62 0.00
CA TRP A 16 -34.90 -7.42 -0.67
C TRP A 16 -35.84 -6.84 -1.73
N ASP A 17 -37.14 -7.11 -1.64
CA ASP A 17 -38.12 -6.37 -2.43
C ASP A 17 -39.08 -5.63 -1.50
N GLU A 18 -39.24 -4.34 -1.82
CA GLU A 18 -40.22 -3.39 -1.31
C GLU A 18 -39.86 -2.59 -0.05
N ASP A 19 -39.28 -1.41 -0.27
CA ASP A 19 -39.93 -0.20 0.24
C ASP A 19 -39.96 0.91 -0.83
N ALA A 20 -41.20 1.27 -1.16
CA ALA A 20 -41.73 2.44 -1.86
C ALA A 20 -40.76 3.41 -2.57
N ALA A 21 -40.98 3.55 -3.88
CA ALA A 21 -40.63 4.74 -4.65
C ALA A 21 -41.37 5.97 -4.09
N ALA A 22 -40.68 6.78 -3.29
CA ALA A 22 -41.04 8.18 -3.07
C ALA A 22 -40.39 9.05 -4.17
N PRO A 23 -41.08 10.06 -4.73
CA PRO A 23 -40.45 11.01 -5.63
C PRO A 23 -39.51 11.88 -4.80
N VAL A 24 -38.20 11.65 -4.94
CA VAL A 24 -37.17 12.57 -4.46
C VAL A 24 -37.13 13.79 -5.39
N GLU A 25 -38.11 14.68 -5.25
CA GLU A 25 -38.05 16.01 -5.81
C GLU A 25 -36.87 16.76 -5.20
N GLN A 26 -35.80 16.83 -6.00
CA GLN A 26 -35.01 18.04 -6.26
C GLN A 26 -34.78 18.98 -5.06
N LEU A 27 -34.06 18.50 -4.04
CA LEU A 27 -33.20 19.35 -3.21
C LEU A 27 -31.75 19.18 -3.65
N ALA A 28 -31.53 19.37 -4.94
CA ALA A 28 -30.22 19.32 -5.59
C ALA A 28 -29.88 20.71 -6.13
N ASP A 29 -29.71 21.69 -5.26
CA ASP A 29 -28.83 22.84 -5.49
C ASP A 29 -28.56 23.54 -4.15
N GLU A 30 -27.58 24.44 -4.07
CA GLU A 30 -27.28 25.33 -2.92
C GLU A 30 -26.27 24.88 -1.84
N ARG A 31 -25.66 23.68 -1.92
CA ARG A 31 -24.41 23.40 -1.15
C ARG A 31 -23.26 22.86 -1.99
N SER A 32 -23.28 23.13 -3.29
CA SER A 32 -22.08 23.03 -4.13
C SER A 32 -21.16 24.21 -3.83
N GLN A 33 -20.62 24.25 -2.61
CA GLN A 33 -19.32 24.92 -2.44
C GLN A 33 -18.40 24.28 -3.48
N PRO A 34 -17.61 25.04 -4.25
CA PRO A 34 -16.61 24.44 -5.11
C PRO A 34 -15.76 23.57 -4.19
N ARG A 35 -15.89 22.23 -4.34
CA ARG A 35 -14.97 21.30 -3.68
C ARG A 35 -13.63 21.81 -4.10
N ARG A 36 -12.83 22.33 -3.16
CA ARG A 36 -11.46 22.72 -3.45
C ARG A 36 -10.84 21.49 -4.09
N THR A 37 -10.65 21.52 -5.40
CA THR A 37 -10.06 20.41 -6.13
C THR A 37 -8.69 20.27 -5.54
N ARG A 38 -8.49 19.22 -4.73
CA ARG A 38 -7.21 18.92 -4.12
C ARG A 38 -6.19 18.91 -5.26
N ALA A 39 -5.13 19.69 -5.11
CA ALA A 39 -4.09 19.75 -6.14
C ALA A 39 -3.62 18.32 -6.43
N ALA A 40 -3.62 17.96 -7.72
CA ALA A 40 -3.14 16.66 -8.18
C ALA A 40 -1.71 16.45 -7.66
N VAL A 41 -1.45 15.27 -7.12
CA VAL A 41 -0.11 14.93 -6.65
C VAL A 41 0.81 14.67 -7.84
N GLN A 42 2.07 15.05 -7.68
CA GLN A 42 3.12 14.75 -8.62
C GLN A 42 4.09 13.76 -7.98
N CYS A 43 4.48 12.73 -8.72
CA CYS A 43 5.49 11.78 -8.25
C CYS A 43 6.82 12.51 -8.00
N PRO A 44 7.43 12.36 -6.80
CA PRO A 44 8.68 13.06 -6.49
C PRO A 44 9.87 12.56 -7.32
N SER A 45 9.86 11.28 -7.72
CA SER A 45 10.94 10.66 -8.51
C SER A 45 10.86 11.00 -10.00
N CYS A 46 9.71 10.81 -10.65
CA CYS A 46 9.59 10.93 -12.11
C CYS A 46 8.79 12.15 -12.59
N ARG A 47 8.26 12.97 -11.67
CA ARG A 47 7.46 14.16 -11.98
C ARG A 47 6.17 13.92 -12.75
N TYR A 48 5.76 12.66 -12.88
CA TYR A 48 4.47 12.32 -13.49
C TYR A 48 3.30 12.82 -12.63
N GLN A 49 2.31 13.41 -13.28
CA GLN A 49 1.08 13.93 -12.68
C GLN A 49 -0.08 13.02 -13.06
N ALA A 50 -0.91 12.65 -12.08
CA ALA A 50 -2.07 11.80 -12.32
C ALA A 50 -3.06 12.44 -13.30
N ALA A 51 -3.58 11.64 -14.25
CA ALA A 51 -4.55 12.09 -15.26
C ALA A 51 -6.01 11.95 -14.79
N SER A 52 -6.25 11.24 -13.68
CA SER A 52 -7.58 11.02 -13.11
C SER A 52 -7.57 11.02 -11.58
N ILE A 53 -8.75 11.19 -10.96
CA ILE A 53 -8.90 11.11 -9.50
C ILE A 53 -8.53 9.72 -8.95
N ALA A 54 -8.89 8.65 -9.67
CA ALA A 54 -8.55 7.29 -9.26
C ALA A 54 -7.03 7.06 -9.29
N GLU A 55 -6.35 7.58 -10.31
CA GLU A 55 -4.90 7.53 -10.42
C GLU A 55 -4.21 8.41 -9.37
N ASP A 56 -4.76 9.59 -9.04
CA ASP A 56 -4.26 10.44 -7.95
C ASP A 56 -4.34 9.72 -6.60
N ALA A 57 -5.46 9.05 -6.31
CA ALA A 57 -5.64 8.27 -5.09
C ALA A 57 -4.61 7.12 -5.00
N ARG A 58 -4.40 6.39 -6.10
CA ARG A 58 -3.39 5.31 -6.16
C ARG A 58 -1.98 5.86 -6.00
N MET A 59 -1.62 6.90 -6.74
CA MET A 59 -0.30 7.53 -6.63
C MET A 59 -0.02 8.01 -5.21
N ARG A 60 -1.00 8.58 -4.51
CA ARG A 60 -0.85 8.98 -3.10
C ARG A 60 -0.60 7.81 -2.16
N ALA A 61 -1.15 6.64 -2.45
CA ALA A 61 -0.87 5.43 -1.68
C ALA A 61 0.55 4.93 -1.99
N ASP A 62 0.92 4.86 -3.26
CA ASP A 62 2.24 4.37 -3.70
C ASP A 62 3.38 5.23 -3.14
N ILE A 63 3.27 6.56 -3.24
CA ILE A 63 4.33 7.48 -2.78
C ILE A 63 4.40 7.64 -1.25
N ARG A 64 3.62 6.86 -0.49
CA ARG A 64 3.82 6.70 0.96
C ARG A 64 4.75 5.54 1.28
N VAL A 65 4.92 4.60 0.35
CA VAL A 65 5.84 3.48 0.52
C VAL A 65 7.25 4.01 0.36
N LEU A 66 8.04 3.88 1.43
CA LEU A 66 9.43 4.27 1.44
C LEU A 66 10.29 3.20 0.76
N TRP A 67 11.16 3.63 -0.14
CA TRP A 67 12.13 2.77 -0.81
C TRP A 67 13.55 3.12 -0.38
N LEU A 68 14.38 2.11 -0.16
CA LEU A 68 15.81 2.23 0.11
C LEU A 68 16.59 1.84 -1.13
N HIS A 69 17.41 2.77 -1.60
CA HIS A 69 18.31 2.62 -2.73
C HIS A 69 19.76 2.65 -2.26
N PRO A 70 20.67 1.93 -2.91
CA PRO A 70 22.09 2.14 -2.70
C PRO A 70 22.46 3.59 -3.06
N SER A 71 23.39 4.15 -2.29
CA SER A 71 23.97 5.46 -2.52
C SER A 71 25.49 5.36 -2.52
N ALA A 72 26.13 5.90 -3.57
CA ALA A 72 27.58 5.94 -3.64
C ALA A 72 28.17 6.92 -2.60
N PRO A 73 29.36 6.64 -2.03
CA PRO A 73 30.16 5.42 -2.22
C PRO A 73 29.63 4.21 -1.43
N HIS A 74 29.10 4.40 -0.23
CA HIS A 74 28.42 3.38 0.57
C HIS A 74 27.36 4.08 1.41
N GLY A 75 26.09 3.73 1.23
CA GLY A 75 25.02 4.38 1.97
C GLY A 75 23.64 4.06 1.42
N VAL A 76 22.64 4.62 2.08
CA VAL A 76 21.23 4.42 1.78
C VAL A 76 20.62 5.75 1.36
N ARG A 77 19.92 5.76 0.22
CA ARG A 77 19.09 6.88 -0.23
C ARG A 77 17.63 6.51 -0.14
N GLU A 78 16.84 7.36 0.50
CA GLU A 78 15.39 7.25 0.54
C GLU A 78 14.77 7.74 -0.79
N ALA A 79 13.75 7.03 -1.27
CA ALA A 79 12.99 7.44 -2.44
C ALA A 79 11.52 7.02 -2.32
N TYR A 80 10.66 7.70 -3.09
CA TYR A 80 9.23 7.39 -3.19
C TYR A 80 8.83 7.31 -4.65
N HIS A 81 8.20 6.22 -5.06
CA HIS A 81 7.91 5.95 -6.47
C HIS A 81 6.41 5.82 -6.69
N CYS A 82 5.96 6.18 -7.90
CA CYS A 82 4.65 5.77 -8.37
C CYS A 82 4.78 4.46 -9.17
N GLN A 83 3.66 3.82 -9.48
CA GLN A 83 3.61 2.60 -10.32
C GLN A 83 4.40 2.71 -11.63
N ARG A 84 4.53 3.93 -12.18
CA ARG A 84 5.17 4.15 -13.48
C ARG A 84 6.70 4.15 -13.41
N CYS A 85 7.28 4.51 -12.26
CA CYS A 85 8.73 4.64 -12.10
C CYS A 85 9.32 3.75 -11.01
N GLN A 86 8.52 2.85 -10.43
CA GLN A 86 9.02 1.95 -9.41
C GLN A 86 10.12 1.02 -9.97
N PRO A 87 11.15 0.71 -9.15
CA PRO A 87 12.17 -0.27 -9.50
C PRO A 87 11.57 -1.63 -9.86
N ARG A 88 12.26 -2.39 -10.72
CA ARG A 88 11.85 -3.74 -11.12
C ARG A 88 12.35 -4.83 -10.17
N HIS A 89 13.55 -4.64 -9.62
CA HIS A 89 14.12 -5.54 -8.61
C HIS A 89 13.79 -4.97 -7.24
N VAL A 90 12.99 -5.71 -6.48
CA VAL A 90 12.44 -5.30 -5.20
C VAL A 90 12.52 -6.47 -4.22
N ALA A 91 12.81 -6.16 -2.95
CA ALA A 91 12.67 -7.08 -1.84
C ALA A 91 11.98 -6.35 -0.68
N ASP A 92 11.12 -7.08 0.03
CA ASP A 92 10.40 -6.55 1.19
C ASP A 92 11.30 -6.62 2.44
N THR A 93 11.14 -5.64 3.31
CA THR A 93 11.56 -5.79 4.71
C THR A 93 10.30 -6.03 5.53
N GLU A 94 10.32 -7.05 6.39
CA GLU A 94 9.13 -7.43 7.15
C GLU A 94 9.49 -7.64 8.62
N CYS A 95 8.60 -7.18 9.51
CA CYS A 95 8.72 -7.47 10.92
C CYS A 95 8.30 -8.92 11.20
N ALA A 96 9.20 -9.72 11.79
CA ALA A 96 8.91 -11.11 12.12
C ALA A 96 7.89 -11.33 13.25
N ARG A 97 7.32 -10.25 13.83
CA ARG A 97 6.34 -10.33 14.94
C ARG A 97 4.93 -9.89 14.58
N CYS A 98 4.76 -9.04 13.57
CA CYS A 98 3.46 -8.42 13.28
C CYS A 98 3.11 -8.38 11.80
N ASP A 99 3.93 -8.99 10.95
CA ASP A 99 3.80 -9.00 9.49
C ASP A 99 3.65 -7.60 8.86
N GLU A 100 3.95 -6.55 9.62
CA GLU A 100 3.92 -5.17 9.14
C GLU A 100 5.20 -4.94 8.32
N GLY A 101 4.99 -4.56 7.06
CA GLY A 101 6.06 -4.24 6.13
C GLY A 101 6.83 -2.99 6.55
N GLY A 102 8.13 -3.05 6.42
CA GLY A 102 9.04 -1.92 6.48
C GLY A 102 9.24 -1.28 5.09
N PRO A 103 10.31 -0.51 4.90
CA PRO A 103 10.63 0.04 3.59
C PRO A 103 11.01 -1.05 2.57
N LEU A 104 10.76 -0.76 1.30
CA LEU A 104 11.14 -1.65 0.20
C LEU A 104 12.60 -1.46 -0.20
N LEU A 105 13.31 -2.55 -0.46
CA LEU A 105 14.68 -2.51 -0.95
C LEU A 105 14.68 -2.51 -2.47
N ALA A 106 15.50 -1.65 -3.08
CA ALA A 106 15.61 -1.55 -4.53
C ALA A 106 16.97 -2.05 -5.03
N GLU A 107 16.96 -2.60 -6.25
CA GLU A 107 18.18 -2.85 -7.04
C GLU A 107 19.18 -3.74 -6.31
N GLU A 108 20.42 -3.26 -6.09
CA GLU A 108 21.49 -4.03 -5.42
C GLU A 108 21.07 -4.48 -4.02
N PHE A 109 20.39 -3.62 -3.26
CA PHE A 109 19.86 -4.00 -1.95
C PHE A 109 18.82 -5.11 -2.04
N ALA A 110 18.01 -5.16 -3.10
CA ALA A 110 17.07 -6.25 -3.30
C ALA A 110 17.78 -7.56 -3.68
N ALA A 111 18.81 -7.48 -4.52
CA ALA A 111 19.60 -8.64 -4.95
C ALA A 111 20.35 -9.29 -3.77
N ASP A 112 20.93 -8.46 -2.91
CA ASP A 112 21.73 -8.89 -1.77
C ASP A 112 20.87 -9.39 -0.58
N SER A 113 19.56 -9.16 -0.64
CA SER A 113 18.59 -9.54 0.41
C SER A 113 17.86 -10.86 0.13
N THR A 114 18.35 -11.71 -0.80
CA THR A 114 17.83 -13.08 -1.00
C THR A 114 17.64 -13.80 0.34
N PRO A 115 16.53 -14.55 0.51
CA PRO A 115 15.74 -14.59 1.74
C PRO A 115 16.61 -14.77 2.98
N GLY A 116 16.82 -13.69 3.71
CA GLY A 116 17.83 -13.65 4.76
C GLY A 116 18.17 -12.24 5.22
N PRO A 117 19.42 -12.01 5.66
CA PRO A 117 19.83 -10.74 6.24
C PRO A 117 19.88 -9.64 5.17
N VAL A 118 19.41 -8.45 5.54
CA VAL A 118 19.57 -7.24 4.73
C VAL A 118 21.04 -6.77 4.71
N PRO A 119 21.47 -6.03 3.68
CA PRO A 119 22.79 -5.41 3.63
C PRO A 119 23.13 -4.60 4.89
N ALA A 120 24.41 -4.52 5.25
CA ALA A 120 24.86 -3.88 6.48
C ALA A 120 24.45 -2.40 6.57
N GLU A 121 24.48 -1.69 5.45
CA GLU A 121 24.07 -0.29 5.34
C GLU A 121 22.57 -0.13 5.59
N VAL A 122 21.76 -1.07 5.09
CA VAL A 122 20.33 -1.13 5.33
C VAL A 122 20.04 -1.46 6.80
N ALA A 123 20.76 -2.43 7.38
CA ALA A 123 20.64 -2.78 8.79
C ALA A 123 20.98 -1.60 9.71
N ALA A 124 22.05 -0.85 9.41
CA ALA A 124 22.42 0.35 10.15
C ALA A 124 21.35 1.44 10.04
N TRP A 125 20.83 1.69 8.83
CA TRP A 125 19.75 2.65 8.59
C TRP A 125 18.45 2.28 9.33
N LEU A 126 18.12 1.00 9.37
CA LEU A 126 16.96 0.46 10.09
C LEU A 126 17.15 0.62 11.61
N THR A 127 18.35 0.32 12.11
CA THR A 127 18.70 0.44 13.54
C THR A 127 18.57 1.88 14.02
N ASP A 128 19.02 2.86 13.23
CA ASP A 128 18.84 4.30 13.49
C ASP A 128 17.35 4.69 13.61
N ARG A 129 16.45 3.92 13.00
CA ARG A 129 14.99 4.08 13.08
C ARG A 129 14.31 3.15 14.09
N GLY A 130 15.09 2.57 15.00
CA GLY A 130 14.60 1.75 16.10
C GLY A 130 14.18 0.35 15.73
N TRP A 131 14.48 -0.11 14.51
CA TRP A 131 14.40 -1.53 14.19
C TRP A 131 15.53 -2.28 14.88
N THR A 132 15.31 -3.55 15.17
CA THR A 132 16.36 -4.43 15.70
C THR A 132 16.42 -5.72 14.89
N THR A 133 17.56 -6.41 14.98
CA THR A 133 17.73 -7.72 14.35
C THR A 133 17.86 -8.78 15.44
N ALA A 134 16.96 -9.76 15.44
CA ALA A 134 16.99 -10.89 16.36
C ALA A 134 17.12 -12.19 15.55
N ASN A 135 18.23 -12.92 15.73
CA ASN A 135 18.51 -14.18 15.01
C ASN A 135 18.42 -14.05 13.47
N GLY A 136 18.84 -12.90 12.92
CA GLY A 136 18.77 -12.61 11.49
C GLY A 136 17.40 -12.12 10.99
N ALA A 137 16.38 -12.07 11.85
CA ALA A 137 15.07 -11.53 11.52
C ALA A 137 14.92 -10.07 11.96
N LEU A 138 14.23 -9.26 11.16
CA LEU A 138 13.95 -7.86 11.46
C LEU A 138 12.76 -7.73 12.42
N ILE A 139 12.87 -6.81 13.38
CA ILE A 139 11.84 -6.48 14.36
C ILE A 139 11.62 -4.98 14.34
N CYS A 140 10.39 -4.54 14.06
CA CYS A 140 10.05 -3.12 13.96
C CYS A 140 10.03 -2.42 15.33
N PRO A 141 10.16 -1.09 15.37
CA PRO A 141 10.18 -0.32 16.63
C PRO A 141 8.92 -0.50 17.48
N ASN A 142 7.77 -0.80 16.87
CA ASN A 142 6.53 -1.06 17.61
C ASN A 142 6.59 -2.36 18.43
N HIS A 143 7.53 -3.26 18.13
CA HIS A 143 7.63 -4.59 18.73
C HIS A 143 9.05 -4.92 19.21
N HIS A 144 9.96 -3.94 19.33
CA HIS A 144 11.32 -4.18 19.80
C HIS A 144 11.41 -4.46 21.31
N THR A 145 10.40 -4.04 22.08
CA THR A 145 10.23 -4.37 23.50
C THR A 145 9.26 -5.54 23.53
N GLY A 146 9.78 -6.72 23.90
CA GLY A 146 8.97 -7.92 24.13
C GLY A 146 8.00 -7.74 25.28
#